data_AF-A0A521EE75-F1
#
_entry.id   AF-A0A521EE75-F1
#
_cell.length_a   1.000
_cell.length_b   1.000
_cell.length_c   1.000
_cell.angle_alpha   90.00
_cell.angle_beta   90.00
_cell.angle_gamma   90.00
#
_symmetry.space_group_name_H-M   'P 1'
#
loop_
_entity.id
_entity.type
_entity.pdbx_description
1 polymer ?
#
loop_
_entity_poly.entity_id
_entity_poly.type
_entity_poly.pdbx_seq_one_letter_code
_entity_poly.pdbx_strand_id
1 'polypeptide(L)'
;MKKLIAIFFILFNTLIFSQSRSYAGYSGFSNSMPNLEDAYNFFYTEWEANPADFPNKLSDIENLKQRNKEKNIEYIINKEKEVTTVKILINGKTFSESGYKNGLLDGTKKIFQEKGKIFQEIEYKNGKANGIAKVFNDRNDLVLETNYKNNLKEGLRRLTIPKRHDIIIEGNYVAGILKGELKISYENGVYYYPNDLKKGNVRYYADNKLLSEFSIFDGKQLHGDLKDYYPETGKLKIKTPYYFGDKNGFEEYYNPNGEFLYKNEYKFGKSVGEHKRYFFDKTLISEEYYDQDGLKTGVWKDYERSGVVASEKIYVNDKLEGTSKEFRNGILIESTQYQDGKRNGISKSFDQKTGVLKIESLYENDIRKNEKEYYPEGTVYKETDFSKDGRRMAVRYFDNQKKLLCENKWELTGTPIGTHKTYRTSKENKIYLDTEIEYNDKGEQIVNSNYNADGGYVIKHLKNGKWHGLTTVYSSKTNTTEEIYYFQSKKVTKEEFEKLNK
;
A
#
# COMPACT_ATOMS: atom_id res chain seq x y z
N MET A 1 30.47 -32.94 30.38
CA MET A 1 31.49 -32.32 29.48
C MET A 1 31.06 -32.24 28.02
N LYS A 2 30.57 -33.31 27.37
CA LYS A 2 30.13 -33.22 25.95
C LYS A 2 29.01 -32.17 25.68
N LYS A 3 28.10 -31.89 26.63
CA LYS A 3 27.09 -30.81 26.52
C LYS A 3 27.62 -29.40 26.85
N LEU A 4 28.54 -29.24 27.81
CA LEU A 4 29.17 -27.94 28.10
C LEU A 4 30.13 -27.50 26.97
N ILE A 5 30.76 -28.45 26.30
CA ILE A 5 31.58 -28.21 25.10
C ILE A 5 30.69 -27.97 23.87
N ALA A 6 29.44 -28.47 23.83
CA ALA A 6 28.50 -28.15 22.77
C ALA A 6 28.04 -26.68 22.81
N ILE A 7 27.87 -26.09 24.00
CA ILE A 7 27.63 -24.64 24.16
C ILE A 7 28.84 -23.84 23.63
N PHE A 8 30.06 -24.39 23.76
CA PHE A 8 31.29 -23.82 23.23
C PHE A 8 31.39 -23.89 21.69
N PHE A 9 30.74 -24.88 21.05
CA PHE A 9 30.73 -25.05 19.59
C PHE A 9 29.65 -24.23 18.88
N ILE A 10 28.52 -23.96 19.54
CA ILE A 10 27.41 -23.15 18.97
C ILE A 10 27.80 -21.66 18.87
N LEU A 11 28.64 -21.16 19.79
CA LEU A 11 29.10 -19.77 19.79
C LEU A 11 30.14 -19.43 18.69
N PHE A 12 30.73 -20.44 18.03
CA PHE A 12 31.83 -20.24 17.07
C PHE A 12 31.44 -20.40 15.59
N ASN A 13 30.23 -20.88 15.27
CA ASN A 13 29.81 -21.08 13.88
C ASN A 13 28.31 -20.84 13.69
N THR A 14 27.91 -19.60 13.38
CA THR A 14 26.78 -19.40 12.47
C THR A 14 27.02 -18.18 11.56
N LEU A 15 27.10 -18.51 10.27
CA LEU A 15 27.19 -17.63 9.12
C LEU A 15 25.83 -17.00 8.79
N ILE A 16 25.94 -15.81 8.17
CA ILE A 16 25.13 -15.26 7.08
C ILE A 16 24.07 -16.23 6.53
N PHE A 17 22.79 -15.85 6.64
CA PHE A 17 21.77 -16.22 5.67
C PHE A 17 20.87 -15.01 5.33
N SER A 18 21.02 -14.54 4.10
CA SER A 18 19.98 -13.84 3.35
C SER A 18 18.96 -14.85 2.85
N GLN A 19 17.67 -14.52 2.87
CA GLN A 19 16.86 -14.25 1.66
C GLN A 19 15.36 -14.17 1.99
N SER A 20 14.76 -13.10 1.48
CA SER A 20 13.39 -12.91 0.97
C SER A 20 12.24 -13.81 1.42
N ARG A 21 11.09 -13.18 1.69
CA ARG A 21 9.89 -13.38 0.85
C ARG A 21 8.87 -12.26 1.04
N SER A 22 8.34 -11.81 -0.10
CA SER A 22 7.22 -10.91 -0.27
C SER A 22 5.94 -11.48 0.35
N TYR A 23 5.12 -10.62 0.95
CA TYR A 23 3.77 -10.97 1.37
C TYR A 23 2.76 -10.08 0.63
N ALA A 24 1.81 -10.74 -0.02
CA ALA A 24 0.65 -10.14 -0.65
C ALA A 24 -0.25 -9.49 0.40
N GLY A 25 -0.82 -8.33 0.04
CA GLY A 25 -1.48 -7.39 0.93
C GLY A 25 -2.70 -7.94 1.65
N TYR A 26 -2.66 -7.87 2.99
CA TYR A 26 -3.84 -7.86 3.84
C TYR A 26 -4.46 -6.47 3.81
N SER A 27 -5.39 -6.22 2.87
CA SER A 27 -6.16 -4.97 2.84
C SER A 27 -7.33 -5.06 3.82
N GLY A 28 -7.14 -4.53 5.03
CA GLY A 28 -8.22 -4.34 6.01
C GLY A 28 -7.76 -4.16 7.44
N PHE A 29 -6.59 -4.69 7.80
CA PHE A 29 -5.98 -4.45 9.11
C PHE A 29 -5.31 -3.07 9.10
N SER A 30 -5.66 -2.19 10.03
CA SER A 30 -4.87 -0.95 10.23
C SER A 30 -3.47 -1.26 10.79
N ASN A 31 -3.25 -2.48 11.32
CA ASN A 31 -2.02 -2.91 11.96
C ASN A 31 -1.61 -4.31 11.45
N SER A 32 -0.42 -4.48 10.88
CA SER A 32 0.04 -5.81 10.47
C SER A 32 0.17 -6.73 11.69
N MET A 33 -0.33 -7.96 11.61
CA MET A 33 -0.09 -8.97 12.63
C MET A 33 1.41 -9.07 12.95
N PRO A 34 1.79 -9.18 14.22
CA PRO A 34 3.19 -9.31 14.59
C PRO A 34 3.80 -10.57 13.99
N ASN A 35 5.07 -10.46 13.56
CA ASN A 35 5.83 -11.62 13.13
C ASN A 35 6.09 -12.52 14.35
N LEU A 36 5.50 -13.72 14.34
CA LEU A 36 5.62 -14.67 15.44
C LEU A 36 6.98 -15.36 15.53
N GLU A 37 7.87 -15.21 14.55
CA GLU A 37 9.23 -15.76 14.62
C GLU A 37 9.98 -15.24 15.85
N ASP A 38 9.86 -13.94 16.11
CA ASP A 38 10.42 -13.29 17.30
C ASP A 38 9.79 -13.86 18.59
N ALA A 39 8.50 -14.19 18.57
CA ALA A 39 7.79 -14.78 19.70
C ALA A 39 8.21 -16.24 19.96
N TYR A 40 8.56 -17.01 18.93
CA TYR A 40 9.11 -18.36 19.11
C TYR A 40 10.47 -18.33 19.82
N ASN A 41 11.28 -17.30 19.60
CA ASN A 41 12.55 -17.12 20.32
C ASN A 41 12.36 -16.98 21.83
N PHE A 42 11.18 -16.55 22.32
CA PHE A 42 10.88 -16.53 23.76
C PHE A 42 10.98 -17.91 24.43
N PHE A 43 10.57 -18.95 23.69
CA PHE A 43 10.57 -20.34 24.14
C PHE A 43 11.91 -21.03 23.91
N TYR A 44 12.59 -20.70 22.82
CA TYR A 44 13.76 -21.41 22.31
C TYR A 44 15.01 -20.54 22.28
N THR A 45 15.36 -19.89 23.41
CA THR A 45 16.64 -19.20 23.53
C THR A 45 17.77 -20.20 23.74
N GLU A 46 18.45 -20.61 22.67
CA GLU A 46 19.58 -21.55 22.72
C GLU A 46 20.75 -21.08 23.61
N TRP A 47 20.81 -19.78 23.89
CA TRP A 47 21.84 -19.14 24.71
C TRP A 47 21.57 -19.17 26.21
N GLU A 48 20.34 -19.49 26.65
CA GLU A 48 20.02 -19.60 28.07
C GLU A 48 20.52 -20.94 28.61
N ALA A 49 21.61 -20.93 29.37
CA ALA A 49 22.07 -22.14 30.04
C ALA A 49 21.03 -22.64 31.05
N ASN A 50 20.76 -23.95 31.06
CA ASN A 50 19.95 -24.57 32.09
C ASN A 50 20.71 -24.52 33.44
N PRO A 51 20.19 -23.85 34.48
CA PRO A 51 20.90 -23.71 35.73
C PRO A 51 21.26 -25.04 36.42
N ALA A 52 20.47 -26.10 36.16
CA ALA A 52 20.72 -27.43 36.72
C ALA A 52 21.92 -28.15 36.10
N ASP A 53 22.45 -27.68 34.95
CA ASP A 53 23.60 -28.30 34.27
C ASP A 53 24.95 -27.89 34.88
N PHE A 54 24.97 -26.86 35.73
CA PHE A 54 26.20 -26.41 36.40
C PHE A 54 26.51 -27.28 37.63
N PRO A 55 27.80 -27.58 37.89
CA PRO A 55 28.19 -28.25 39.13
C PRO A 55 27.75 -27.42 40.33
N ASN A 56 26.92 -28.00 41.19
CA ASN A 56 26.35 -27.30 42.34
C ASN A 56 27.06 -27.62 43.66
N LYS A 57 27.99 -28.58 43.66
CA LYS A 57 28.85 -28.92 44.79
C LYS A 57 30.30 -28.54 44.52
N LEU A 58 30.96 -27.99 45.54
CA LEU A 58 32.39 -27.67 45.49
C LEU A 58 33.24 -28.92 45.22
N SER A 59 32.86 -30.07 45.81
CA SER A 59 33.53 -31.36 45.58
C SER A 59 33.56 -31.78 44.11
N ASP A 60 32.52 -31.43 43.35
CA ASP A 60 32.46 -31.77 41.93
C ASP A 60 33.47 -30.94 41.14
N ILE A 61 33.65 -29.66 41.50
CA ILE A 61 34.68 -28.79 40.93
C ILE A 61 36.08 -29.27 41.31
N GLU A 62 36.32 -29.64 42.57
CA GLU A 62 37.61 -30.17 43.03
C GLU A 62 37.98 -31.45 42.27
N ASN A 63 37.00 -32.36 42.07
CA ASN A 63 37.16 -33.56 41.27
C ASN A 63 37.38 -33.28 39.78
N LEU A 64 36.80 -32.20 39.23
CA LEU A 64 37.04 -31.77 37.86
C LEU A 64 38.46 -31.21 37.72
N LYS A 65 38.91 -30.39 38.67
CA LYS A 65 40.28 -29.86 38.72
C LYS A 65 41.32 -30.99 38.76
N GLN A 66 41.11 -32.01 39.61
CA GLN A 66 42.04 -33.13 39.75
C GLN A 66 42.14 -33.98 38.47
N ARG A 67 41.03 -34.15 37.75
CA ARG A 67 40.96 -35.00 36.54
C ARG A 67 41.21 -34.23 35.25
N ASN A 68 41.42 -32.92 35.31
CA ASN A 68 41.59 -32.10 34.13
C ASN A 68 42.91 -32.42 33.42
N LYS A 69 42.83 -32.84 32.16
CA LYS A 69 44.00 -33.06 31.28
C LYS A 69 44.20 -31.94 30.27
N GLU A 70 43.24 -31.02 30.18
CA GLU A 70 43.20 -29.94 29.20
C GLU A 70 43.97 -28.73 29.73
N LYS A 71 45.13 -28.44 29.13
CA LYS A 71 46.03 -27.35 29.56
C LYS A 71 45.43 -25.95 29.38
N ASN A 72 44.46 -25.83 28.49
CA ASN A 72 43.74 -24.59 28.25
C ASN A 72 42.65 -24.28 29.30
N ILE A 73 42.32 -25.21 30.21
CA ILE A 73 41.32 -24.99 31.25
C ILE A 73 42.01 -24.94 32.61
N GLU A 74 41.79 -23.87 33.37
CA GLU A 74 42.36 -23.70 34.72
C GLU A 74 41.26 -23.46 35.75
N TYR A 75 41.43 -24.04 36.94
CA TYR A 75 40.50 -23.92 38.06
C TYR A 75 41.20 -23.25 39.25
N ILE A 76 40.81 -22.01 39.54
CA ILE A 76 41.28 -21.24 40.69
C ILE A 76 40.24 -21.37 41.79
N ILE A 77 40.64 -21.91 42.95
CA ILE A 77 39.75 -22.16 44.10
C ILE A 77 40.35 -21.43 45.30
N ASN A 78 39.67 -20.41 45.78
CA ASN A 78 40.10 -19.61 46.92
C ASN A 78 39.14 -19.86 48.09
N LYS A 79 39.63 -20.51 49.14
CA LYS A 79 38.86 -20.85 50.33
C LYS A 79 38.99 -19.71 51.35
N GLU A 80 37.95 -18.88 51.47
CA GLU A 80 37.83 -17.90 52.55
C GLU A 80 36.97 -18.49 53.69
N LYS A 81 36.95 -17.85 54.86
CA LYS A 81 36.37 -18.42 56.09
C LYS A 81 34.92 -18.91 55.95
N GLU A 82 34.07 -18.24 55.16
CA GLU A 82 32.65 -18.58 55.01
C GLU A 82 32.22 -18.93 53.59
N VAL A 83 32.97 -18.47 52.59
CA VAL A 83 32.65 -18.65 51.17
C VAL A 83 33.90 -19.10 50.44
N THR A 84 33.78 -20.14 49.63
CA THR A 84 34.82 -20.52 48.67
C THR A 84 34.49 -19.90 47.33
N THR A 85 35.39 -19.09 46.78
CA THR A 85 35.24 -18.55 45.42
C THR A 85 35.95 -19.46 44.42
N VAL A 86 35.29 -19.71 43.30
CA VAL A 86 35.81 -20.54 42.21
C VAL A 86 35.80 -19.72 40.93
N LYS A 87 36.96 -19.62 40.27
CA LYS A 87 37.09 -19.11 38.92
C LYS A 87 37.55 -20.22 37.98
N ILE A 88 36.88 -20.34 36.84
CA ILE A 88 37.31 -21.22 35.75
C ILE A 88 37.83 -20.33 34.64
N LEU A 89 39.06 -20.54 34.21
CA LEU A 89 39.69 -19.83 33.09
C LEU A 89 39.78 -20.77 31.89
N ILE A 90 39.58 -20.22 30.69
CA ILE A 90 39.81 -20.89 29.41
C ILE A 90 40.79 -20.05 28.61
N ASN A 91 41.90 -20.64 28.16
CA ASN A 91 43.01 -19.95 27.50
C ASN A 91 43.51 -18.71 28.27
N GLY A 92 43.57 -18.81 29.61
CA GLY A 92 44.00 -17.72 30.49
C GLY A 92 42.97 -16.60 30.70
N LYS A 93 41.77 -16.68 30.10
CA LYS A 93 40.69 -15.71 30.28
C LYS A 93 39.60 -16.27 31.20
N THR A 94 39.04 -15.43 32.09
CA THR A 94 37.95 -15.85 32.98
C THR A 94 36.74 -16.28 32.15
N PHE A 95 36.33 -17.53 32.29
CA PHE A 95 35.12 -18.08 31.70
C PHE A 95 33.93 -18.03 32.65
N SER A 96 34.14 -18.36 33.93
CA SER A 96 33.08 -18.25 34.94
C SER A 96 33.61 -17.97 36.34
N GLU A 97 32.78 -17.32 37.15
CA GLU A 97 33.01 -17.06 38.57
C GLU A 97 31.80 -17.52 39.39
N SER A 98 32.03 -18.11 40.57
CA SER A 98 30.97 -18.60 41.45
C SER A 98 31.42 -18.66 42.91
N GLY A 99 30.48 -18.45 43.84
CA GLY A 99 30.69 -18.62 45.28
C GLY A 99 30.05 -19.91 45.79
N TYR A 100 30.67 -20.54 46.78
CA TYR A 100 30.16 -21.74 47.44
C TYR A 100 30.10 -21.52 48.94
N LYS A 101 28.92 -21.72 49.53
CA LYS A 101 28.70 -21.68 50.98
C LYS A 101 28.32 -23.09 51.44
N ASN A 102 28.96 -23.59 52.49
CA ASN A 102 28.77 -24.96 53.00
C ASN A 102 28.94 -26.04 51.89
N GLY A 103 29.85 -25.81 50.95
CA GLY A 103 30.13 -26.72 49.83
C GLY A 103 29.07 -26.72 48.72
N LEU A 104 28.03 -25.88 48.80
CA LEU A 104 26.99 -25.73 47.78
C LEU A 104 27.10 -24.37 47.09
N LEU A 105 26.80 -24.34 45.78
CA LEU A 105 26.76 -23.11 44.99
C LEU A 105 25.74 -22.14 45.59
N ASP A 106 26.20 -20.95 45.99
CA ASP A 106 25.41 -19.96 46.71
C ASP A 106 25.88 -18.54 46.36
N GLY A 107 24.94 -17.66 46.05
CA GLY A 107 25.20 -16.34 45.47
C GLY A 107 25.17 -16.33 43.94
N THR A 108 25.66 -15.24 43.35
CA THR A 108 25.61 -15.03 41.89
C THR A 108 26.73 -15.80 41.19
N LYS A 109 26.34 -16.70 40.28
CA LYS A 109 27.27 -17.26 39.29
C LYS A 109 27.31 -16.34 38.09
N LYS A 110 28.52 -16.02 37.61
CA LYS A 110 28.76 -15.22 36.42
C LYS A 110 29.46 -16.05 35.36
N ILE A 111 29.05 -15.88 34.11
CA ILE A 111 29.66 -16.47 32.92
C ILE A 111 30.06 -15.31 32.02
N PHE A 112 31.26 -15.36 31.47
CA PHE A 112 31.86 -14.26 30.74
C PHE A 112 32.03 -14.61 29.25
N GLN A 113 31.92 -13.59 28.42
CA GLN A 113 32.30 -13.60 27.01
C GLN A 113 33.82 -13.55 26.87
N GLU A 114 34.36 -13.84 25.69
CA GLU A 114 35.81 -13.87 25.43
C GLU A 114 36.54 -12.53 25.69
N LYS A 115 35.79 -11.41 25.70
CA LYS A 115 36.31 -10.07 25.96
C LYS A 115 36.21 -9.65 27.44
N GLY A 116 35.84 -10.57 28.34
CA GLY A 116 35.69 -10.31 29.77
C GLY A 116 34.40 -9.59 30.17
N LYS A 117 33.49 -9.34 29.22
CA LYS A 117 32.12 -8.88 29.49
C LYS A 117 31.27 -10.02 30.04
N ILE A 118 30.24 -9.71 30.80
CA ILE A 118 29.32 -10.71 31.34
C ILE A 118 28.40 -11.19 30.21
N PHE A 119 28.32 -12.50 30.03
CA PHE A 119 27.38 -13.17 29.14
C PHE A 119 26.10 -13.55 29.90
N GLN A 120 26.25 -14.11 31.10
CA GLN A 120 25.13 -14.59 31.90
C GLN A 120 25.39 -14.44 33.41
N GLU A 121 24.36 -14.07 34.15
CA GLU A 121 24.35 -14.13 35.62
C GLU A 121 23.18 -14.99 36.09
N ILE A 122 23.37 -15.79 37.13
CA ILE A 122 22.32 -16.61 37.73
C ILE A 122 22.48 -16.60 39.25
N GLU A 123 21.40 -16.31 39.97
CA GLU A 123 21.36 -16.37 41.43
C GLU A 123 21.09 -17.79 41.94
N TYR A 124 21.95 -18.28 42.83
CA TYR A 124 21.81 -19.59 43.48
C TYR A 124 21.64 -19.45 44.98
N LYS A 125 20.87 -20.38 45.56
CA LYS A 125 20.76 -20.60 46.99
C LYS A 125 20.78 -22.09 47.27
N ASN A 126 21.68 -22.53 48.14
CA ASN A 126 21.82 -23.95 48.52
C ASN A 126 21.95 -24.90 47.31
N GLY A 127 22.74 -24.53 46.30
CA GLY A 127 23.02 -25.37 45.13
C GLY A 127 21.89 -25.42 44.09
N LYS A 128 20.88 -24.56 44.20
CA LYS A 128 19.77 -24.45 43.23
C LYS A 128 19.57 -23.00 42.80
N ALA A 129 19.24 -22.77 41.54
CA ALA A 129 18.85 -21.46 41.05
C ALA A 129 17.59 -20.99 41.79
N ASN A 130 17.69 -19.82 42.40
CA ASN A 130 16.67 -19.22 43.24
C ASN A 130 16.88 -17.70 43.26
N GLY A 131 16.13 -17.00 42.43
CA GLY A 131 16.37 -15.60 42.09
C GLY A 131 16.38 -15.36 40.57
N ILE A 132 17.01 -14.28 40.13
CA ILE A 132 16.97 -13.85 38.71
C ILE A 132 18.17 -14.40 37.94
N ALA A 133 17.90 -14.93 36.75
CA ALA A 133 18.89 -15.17 35.71
C ALA A 133 18.83 -14.06 34.65
N LYS A 134 20.01 -13.56 34.23
CA LYS A 134 20.16 -12.48 33.26
C LYS A 134 21.09 -12.92 32.13
N VAL A 135 20.76 -12.59 30.88
CA VAL A 135 21.63 -12.83 29.70
C VAL A 135 21.87 -11.53 28.97
N PHE A 136 23.12 -11.29 28.58
CA PHE A 136 23.56 -10.09 27.89
C PHE A 136 24.13 -10.43 26.51
N ASN A 137 23.90 -9.55 25.52
CA ASN A 137 24.46 -9.68 24.18
C ASN A 137 25.93 -9.14 24.12
N ASP A 138 26.57 -9.20 22.96
CA ASP A 138 27.96 -8.73 22.76
C ASP A 138 28.13 -7.20 22.93
N ARG A 139 27.03 -6.46 22.79
CA ARG A 139 26.96 -5.01 23.02
C ARG A 139 26.81 -4.67 24.51
N ASN A 140 26.60 -5.67 25.37
CA ASN A 140 26.34 -5.56 26.81
C ASN A 140 24.90 -5.11 27.14
N ASP A 141 23.96 -5.25 26.19
CA ASP A 141 22.54 -5.02 26.45
C ASP A 141 21.93 -6.25 27.13
N LEU A 142 21.07 -6.02 28.12
CA LEU A 142 20.29 -7.07 28.78
C LEU A 142 19.19 -7.55 27.83
N VAL A 143 19.30 -8.80 27.35
CA VAL A 143 18.36 -9.36 26.37
C VAL A 143 17.41 -10.38 26.98
N LEU A 144 17.73 -10.98 28.14
CA LEU A 144 16.84 -11.93 28.80
C LEU A 144 16.89 -11.78 30.31
N GLU A 145 15.72 -11.76 30.95
CA GLU A 145 15.55 -11.91 32.40
C GLU A 145 14.60 -13.08 32.68
N THR A 146 14.95 -13.96 33.60
CA THR A 146 14.12 -15.11 33.99
C THR A 146 14.19 -15.35 35.49
N ASN A 147 13.04 -15.34 36.15
CA ASN A 147 12.96 -15.68 37.56
C ASN A 147 12.93 -17.20 37.77
N TYR A 148 13.69 -17.67 38.76
CA TYR A 148 13.81 -19.07 39.13
C TYR A 148 13.49 -19.29 40.61
N LYS A 149 12.88 -20.43 40.92
CA LYS A 149 12.69 -20.96 42.27
C LYS A 149 13.02 -22.44 42.27
N ASN A 150 14.08 -22.82 42.99
CA ASN A 150 14.53 -24.22 43.10
C ASN A 150 14.78 -24.89 41.73
N ASN A 151 15.51 -24.22 40.83
CA ASN A 151 15.80 -24.63 39.45
C ASN A 151 14.62 -24.61 38.46
N LEU A 152 13.40 -24.28 38.91
CA LEU A 152 12.24 -24.14 38.02
C LEU A 152 12.01 -22.66 37.70
N LYS A 153 11.63 -22.34 36.45
CA LYS A 153 11.17 -20.99 36.10
C LYS A 153 9.92 -20.66 36.91
N GLU A 154 9.92 -19.50 37.57
CA GLU A 154 8.87 -19.07 38.50
C GLU A 154 8.75 -17.55 38.47
N GLY A 155 7.63 -17.01 38.00
CA GLY A 155 7.42 -15.57 37.84
C GLY A 155 7.72 -15.06 36.43
N LEU A 156 7.99 -13.76 36.33
CA LEU A 156 8.17 -13.07 35.06
C LEU A 156 9.42 -13.57 34.30
N ARG A 157 9.26 -13.80 33.01
CA ARG A 157 10.32 -13.88 32.02
C ARG A 157 10.15 -12.75 31.02
N ARG A 158 11.25 -12.07 30.70
CA ARG A 158 11.30 -10.98 29.73
C ARG A 158 12.41 -11.23 28.72
N LEU A 159 12.08 -11.19 27.44
CA LEU A 159 13.00 -11.23 26.30
C LEU A 159 12.96 -9.87 25.59
N THR A 160 14.11 -9.24 25.42
CA THR A 160 14.28 -8.00 24.65
C THR A 160 15.04 -8.32 23.37
N ILE A 161 14.42 -8.06 22.22
CA ILE A 161 15.01 -8.27 20.89
C ILE A 161 15.42 -6.89 20.35
N PRO A 162 16.73 -6.57 20.33
CA PRO A 162 17.19 -5.27 19.87
C PRO A 162 17.02 -5.14 18.35
N LYS A 163 16.19 -4.19 17.92
CA LYS A 163 15.99 -3.79 16.51
C LYS A 163 16.12 -2.27 16.40
N ARG A 164 15.53 -1.64 15.37
CA ARG A 164 15.43 -0.17 15.31
C ARG A 164 14.67 0.38 16.53
N HIS A 165 13.60 -0.31 16.91
CA HIS A 165 12.91 -0.17 18.18
C HIS A 165 12.82 -1.55 18.81
N ASP A 166 13.11 -1.64 20.11
CA ASP A 166 13.16 -2.91 20.81
C ASP A 166 11.79 -3.58 20.82
N ILE A 167 11.78 -4.89 20.60
CA ILE A 167 10.60 -5.73 20.81
C ILE A 167 10.77 -6.39 22.17
N ILE A 168 9.79 -6.21 23.06
CA ILE A 168 9.83 -6.78 24.42
C ILE A 168 8.72 -7.83 24.53
N ILE A 169 9.11 -9.07 24.83
CA ILE A 169 8.18 -10.20 25.03
C ILE A 169 8.23 -10.60 26.50
N GLU A 170 7.07 -10.60 27.15
CA GLU A 170 6.90 -10.91 28.57
C GLU A 170 5.93 -12.08 28.74
N GLY A 171 6.22 -12.98 29.69
CA GLY A 171 5.34 -14.09 30.07
C GLY A 171 5.61 -14.57 31.49
N ASN A 172 4.63 -15.22 32.13
CA ASN A 172 4.73 -15.61 33.54
C ASN A 172 4.76 -17.13 33.73
N TYR A 173 5.80 -17.65 34.40
CA TYR A 173 5.94 -19.07 34.71
C TYR A 173 5.43 -19.41 36.11
N VAL A 174 4.86 -20.59 36.27
CA VAL A 174 4.52 -21.19 37.56
C VAL A 174 5.02 -22.63 37.54
N ALA A 175 5.95 -22.96 38.44
CA ALA A 175 6.58 -24.28 38.54
C ALA A 175 7.11 -24.81 37.19
N GLY A 176 7.75 -23.95 36.41
CA GLY A 176 8.32 -24.29 35.11
C GLY A 176 7.33 -24.29 33.93
N ILE A 177 6.04 -24.03 34.17
CA ILE A 177 5.00 -24.00 33.14
C ILE A 177 4.59 -22.55 32.87
N LEU A 178 4.64 -22.10 31.61
CA LEU A 178 4.14 -20.79 31.21
C LEU A 178 2.62 -20.72 31.39
N LYS A 179 2.13 -19.73 32.14
CA LYS A 179 0.72 -19.48 32.43
C LYS A 179 0.26 -18.17 31.81
N GLY A 180 -0.93 -18.19 31.22
CA GLY A 180 -1.56 -17.01 30.64
C GLY A 180 -1.03 -16.65 29.25
N GLU A 181 -1.20 -15.38 28.91
CA GLU A 181 -0.83 -14.81 27.62
C GLU A 181 0.63 -14.32 27.62
N LEU A 182 1.20 -14.22 26.43
CA LEU A 182 2.41 -13.47 26.18
C LEU A 182 2.05 -12.01 25.89
N LYS A 183 2.74 -11.09 26.54
CA LYS A 183 2.67 -9.67 26.24
C LYS A 183 3.82 -9.29 25.32
N ILE A 184 3.52 -8.86 24.11
CA ILE A 184 4.49 -8.48 23.08
C ILE A 184 4.37 -6.98 22.83
N SER A 185 5.39 -6.24 23.20
CA SER A 185 5.42 -4.78 23.11
C SER A 185 6.27 -4.34 21.92
N TYR A 186 5.67 -3.49 21.09
CA TYR A 186 6.28 -2.80 19.95
C TYR A 186 6.24 -1.29 20.20
N GLU A 187 6.90 -0.52 19.33
CA GLU A 187 6.87 0.96 19.37
C GLU A 187 5.43 1.51 19.34
N ASN A 188 4.56 0.90 18.54
CA ASN A 188 3.21 1.40 18.27
C ASN A 188 2.12 0.74 19.14
N GLY A 189 2.47 -0.12 20.10
CA GLY A 189 1.48 -0.75 20.97
C GLY A 189 1.87 -2.12 21.49
N VAL A 190 0.91 -2.78 22.13
CA VAL A 190 1.10 -4.03 22.87
C VAL A 190 0.09 -5.07 22.40
N TYR A 191 0.58 -6.24 22.03
CA TYR A 191 -0.25 -7.41 21.78
C TYR A 191 -0.24 -8.35 22.97
N TYR A 192 -1.39 -8.94 23.27
CA TYR A 192 -1.53 -10.08 24.16
C TYR A 192 -1.85 -11.31 23.32
N TYR A 193 -0.95 -12.28 23.31
CA TYR A 193 -1.04 -13.51 22.53
C TYR A 193 -1.29 -14.73 23.42
N PRO A 194 -2.04 -15.74 22.96
CA PRO A 194 -2.08 -17.02 23.65
C PRO A 194 -0.69 -17.65 23.64
N ASN A 195 -0.30 -18.30 24.74
CA ASN A 195 1.02 -18.92 24.86
C ASN A 195 1.28 -20.05 23.83
N ASP A 196 0.24 -20.69 23.29
CA ASP A 196 0.33 -21.68 22.20
C ASP A 196 0.84 -21.04 20.91
N LEU A 197 0.70 -19.71 20.75
CA LEU A 197 0.98 -18.93 19.54
C LEU A 197 0.24 -19.41 18.26
N LYS A 198 -0.36 -20.60 18.26
CA LYS A 198 -1.06 -21.20 17.13
C LYS A 198 -2.55 -20.97 17.14
N LYS A 199 -3.16 -20.95 18.33
CA LYS A 199 -4.60 -20.80 18.47
C LYS A 199 -4.99 -20.01 19.71
N GLY A 200 -6.08 -19.28 19.61
CA GLY A 200 -6.67 -18.52 20.73
C GLY A 200 -6.88 -17.05 20.39
N ASN A 201 -7.32 -16.29 21.39
CA ASN A 201 -7.65 -14.87 21.24
C ASN A 201 -6.42 -13.99 21.39
N VAL A 202 -6.30 -13.02 20.51
CA VAL A 202 -5.27 -11.99 20.48
C VAL A 202 -5.93 -10.66 20.72
N ARG A 203 -5.32 -9.82 21.55
CA ARG A 203 -5.77 -8.45 21.82
C ARG A 203 -4.66 -7.47 21.54
N TYR A 204 -4.98 -6.37 20.87
CA TYR A 204 -4.04 -5.30 20.56
C TYR A 204 -4.47 -3.99 21.23
N TYR A 205 -3.51 -3.38 21.93
CA TYR A 205 -3.67 -2.10 22.61
C TYR A 205 -2.68 -1.07 22.05
N ALA A 206 -3.14 0.16 21.85
CA ALA A 206 -2.28 1.33 21.62
C ALA A 206 -2.72 2.46 22.53
N ASP A 207 -1.79 3.24 23.07
CA ASP A 207 -2.06 4.30 24.05
C ASP A 207 -2.95 3.84 25.22
N ASN A 208 -2.73 2.59 25.68
CA ASN A 208 -3.51 1.90 26.71
C ASN A 208 -5.00 1.67 26.39
N LYS A 209 -5.41 1.77 25.11
CA LYS A 209 -6.77 1.51 24.65
C LYS A 209 -6.83 0.25 23.80
N LEU A 210 -7.83 -0.59 24.02
CA LEU A 210 -8.07 -1.79 23.20
C LEU A 210 -8.52 -1.32 21.80
N LEU A 211 -7.74 -1.66 20.77
CA LEU A 211 -8.04 -1.27 19.40
C LEU A 211 -8.51 -2.44 18.54
N SER A 212 -8.08 -3.67 18.86
CA SER A 212 -8.50 -4.86 18.11
C SER A 212 -8.50 -6.11 18.98
N GLU A 213 -9.44 -7.01 18.71
CA GLU A 213 -9.53 -8.36 19.27
C GLU A 213 -9.87 -9.34 18.15
N PHE A 214 -9.16 -10.46 18.06
CA PHE A 214 -9.39 -11.48 17.04
C PHE A 214 -8.87 -12.84 17.50
N SER A 215 -9.34 -13.94 16.92
CA SER A 215 -8.78 -15.26 17.19
C SER A 215 -7.92 -15.75 16.03
N ILE A 216 -6.83 -16.43 16.37
CA ILE A 216 -5.91 -17.06 15.43
C ILE A 216 -6.10 -18.58 15.38
N PHE A 217 -5.75 -19.17 14.26
CA PHE A 217 -5.64 -20.59 14.00
C PHE A 217 -4.37 -20.88 13.17
N ASP A 218 -3.71 -22.00 13.47
CA ASP A 218 -2.41 -22.41 12.90
C ASP A 218 -1.34 -21.29 12.86
N GLY A 219 -1.42 -20.38 13.84
CA GLY A 219 -0.50 -19.27 14.07
C GLY A 219 -0.61 -18.08 13.10
N LYS A 220 -1.43 -18.17 12.05
CA LYS A 220 -1.52 -17.09 11.04
C LYS A 220 -2.92 -16.82 10.51
N GLN A 221 -3.82 -17.79 10.54
CA GLN A 221 -5.17 -17.62 9.98
C GLN A 221 -6.10 -17.03 11.02
N LEU A 222 -7.00 -16.14 10.61
CA LEU A 222 -8.07 -15.66 11.48
C LEU A 222 -9.22 -16.69 11.52
N HIS A 223 -9.84 -16.85 12.68
CA HIS A 223 -11.02 -17.70 12.83
C HIS A 223 -11.96 -17.08 13.86
N GLY A 224 -13.27 -17.10 13.60
CA GLY A 224 -14.24 -16.39 14.43
C GLY A 224 -14.27 -14.89 14.18
N ASP A 225 -14.74 -14.12 15.14
CA ASP A 225 -14.96 -12.68 14.98
C ASP A 225 -13.65 -11.90 15.19
N LEU A 226 -13.29 -11.06 14.22
CA LEU A 226 -12.43 -9.91 14.41
C LEU A 226 -13.29 -8.72 14.85
N LYS A 227 -12.84 -7.96 15.84
CA LYS A 227 -13.49 -6.75 16.34
C LYS A 227 -12.47 -5.62 16.43
N ASP A 228 -12.76 -4.52 15.75
CA ASP A 228 -12.00 -3.28 15.86
C ASP A 228 -12.80 -2.22 16.62
N TYR A 229 -12.10 -1.36 17.34
CA TYR A 229 -12.68 -0.34 18.21
C TYR A 229 -12.19 1.06 17.87
N TYR A 230 -13.02 2.07 18.12
CA TYR A 230 -12.62 3.47 18.00
C TYR A 230 -11.66 3.87 19.13
N PRO A 231 -10.47 4.41 18.83
CA PRO A 231 -9.55 4.88 19.87
C PRO A 231 -10.15 5.99 20.74
N GLU A 232 -11.05 6.81 20.21
CA GLU A 232 -11.60 7.98 20.90
C GLU A 232 -12.68 7.58 21.91
N THR A 233 -13.50 6.58 21.57
CA THR A 233 -14.69 6.22 22.35
C THR A 233 -14.64 4.82 22.97
N GLY A 234 -13.72 3.96 22.52
CA GLY A 234 -13.64 2.55 22.90
C GLY A 234 -14.81 1.69 22.41
N LYS A 235 -15.72 2.26 21.60
CA LYS A 235 -16.88 1.54 21.07
C LYS A 235 -16.52 0.71 19.85
N LEU A 236 -17.26 -0.37 19.65
CA LEU A 236 -17.12 -1.25 18.49
C LEU A 236 -17.26 -0.42 17.21
N LYS A 237 -16.31 -0.59 16.29
CA LYS A 237 -16.23 0.08 15.00
C LYS A 237 -16.63 -0.88 13.87
N ILE A 238 -16.01 -2.06 13.88
CA ILE A 238 -16.22 -3.11 12.88
C ILE A 238 -16.25 -4.46 13.60
N LYS A 239 -17.13 -5.33 13.15
CA LYS A 239 -17.11 -6.76 13.48
C LYS A 239 -17.08 -7.57 12.19
N THR A 240 -16.05 -8.39 12.01
CA THR A 240 -15.85 -9.16 10.78
C THR A 240 -15.70 -10.65 11.13
N PRO A 241 -16.63 -11.52 10.71
CA PRO A 241 -16.50 -12.95 10.91
C PRO A 241 -15.52 -13.56 9.90
N TYR A 242 -14.59 -14.38 10.40
CA TYR A 242 -13.59 -15.09 9.62
C TYR A 242 -13.72 -16.61 9.77
N TYR A 243 -13.45 -17.34 8.70
CA TYR A 243 -13.32 -18.78 8.67
C TYR A 243 -12.00 -19.16 8.00
N PHE A 244 -10.99 -19.53 8.79
CA PHE A 244 -9.66 -19.94 8.33
C PHE A 244 -8.97 -18.93 7.40
N GLY A 245 -9.06 -17.65 7.75
CA GLY A 245 -8.42 -16.54 7.03
C GLY A 245 -9.35 -15.78 6.09
N ASP A 246 -10.46 -16.38 5.67
CA ASP A 246 -11.41 -15.76 4.76
C ASP A 246 -12.60 -15.14 5.49
N LYS A 247 -13.05 -13.94 5.07
CA LYS A 247 -14.29 -13.34 5.58
C LYS A 247 -15.47 -14.27 5.25
N ASN A 248 -16.29 -14.61 6.24
CA ASN A 248 -17.41 -15.52 6.04
C ASN A 248 -18.56 -15.22 7.01
N GLY A 249 -19.60 -14.55 6.51
CA GLY A 249 -20.73 -14.02 7.25
C GLY A 249 -20.92 -12.52 7.01
N PHE A 250 -21.65 -11.86 7.91
CA PHE A 250 -21.91 -10.42 7.81
C PHE A 250 -20.82 -9.61 8.51
N GLU A 251 -20.12 -8.77 7.75
CA GLU A 251 -19.26 -7.72 8.30
C GLU A 251 -20.13 -6.52 8.68
N GLU A 252 -20.08 -6.14 9.95
CA GLU A 252 -20.95 -5.12 10.55
C GLU A 252 -20.16 -3.85 10.87
N TYR A 253 -20.74 -2.69 10.57
CA TYR A 253 -20.13 -1.38 10.77
C TYR A 253 -20.97 -0.54 11.75
N TYR A 254 -20.26 0.20 12.60
CA TYR A 254 -20.84 1.01 13.66
C TYR A 254 -20.21 2.41 13.64
N ASN A 255 -20.94 3.43 14.11
CA ASN A 255 -20.40 4.79 14.25
C ASN A 255 -19.68 4.99 15.60
N PRO A 256 -18.97 6.12 15.82
CA PRO A 256 -18.30 6.40 17.09
C PRO A 256 -19.22 6.44 18.32
N ASN A 257 -20.54 6.60 18.12
CA ASN A 257 -21.55 6.53 19.17
C ASN A 257 -21.99 5.09 19.50
N GLY A 258 -21.52 4.10 18.74
CA GLY A 258 -21.87 2.68 18.89
C GLY A 258 -23.18 2.29 18.22
N GLU A 259 -23.74 3.14 17.38
CA GLU A 259 -24.95 2.83 16.61
C GLU A 259 -24.58 2.00 15.39
N PHE A 260 -25.36 0.96 15.12
CA PHE A 260 -25.27 0.17 13.89
C PHE A 260 -25.52 1.06 12.67
N LEU A 261 -24.65 0.95 11.66
CA LEU A 261 -24.78 1.65 10.39
C LEU A 261 -25.29 0.71 9.30
N TYR A 262 -24.55 -0.36 9.02
CA TYR A 262 -24.87 -1.31 7.96
C TYR A 262 -24.08 -2.61 8.14
N LYS A 263 -24.43 -3.61 7.33
CA LYS A 263 -23.68 -4.86 7.22
C LYS A 263 -23.57 -5.31 5.77
N ASN A 264 -22.47 -5.97 5.44
CA ASN A 264 -22.19 -6.50 4.12
C ASN A 264 -21.87 -8.00 4.23
N GLU A 265 -22.47 -8.82 3.36
CA GLU A 265 -22.29 -10.27 3.41
C GLU A 265 -21.06 -10.73 2.61
N TYR A 266 -20.30 -11.63 3.21
CA TYR A 266 -19.15 -12.29 2.59
C TYR A 266 -19.28 -13.80 2.69
N LYS A 267 -18.86 -14.50 1.64
CA LYS A 267 -18.77 -15.97 1.59
C LYS A 267 -17.37 -16.37 1.13
N PHE A 268 -16.58 -16.91 2.06
CA PHE A 268 -15.17 -17.27 1.83
C PHE A 268 -14.38 -16.19 1.07
N GLY A 269 -14.41 -14.96 1.59
CA GLY A 269 -13.68 -13.80 1.07
C GLY A 269 -14.36 -13.06 -0.07
N LYS A 270 -15.41 -13.62 -0.69
CA LYS A 270 -16.16 -13.00 -1.78
C LYS A 270 -17.35 -12.18 -1.25
N SER A 271 -17.56 -10.98 -1.78
CA SER A 271 -18.78 -10.21 -1.54
C SER A 271 -20.00 -10.92 -2.12
N VAL A 272 -21.11 -11.01 -1.39
CA VAL A 272 -22.35 -11.63 -1.87
C VAL A 272 -23.53 -10.72 -1.54
N GLY A 273 -24.52 -10.69 -2.44
CA GLY A 273 -25.78 -9.98 -2.22
C GLY A 273 -25.65 -8.47 -2.32
N GLU A 274 -26.54 -7.76 -1.62
CA GLU A 274 -26.58 -6.31 -1.58
C GLU A 274 -25.61 -5.77 -0.54
N HIS A 275 -24.71 -4.88 -0.98
CA HIS A 275 -23.77 -4.17 -0.14
C HIS A 275 -24.14 -2.68 -0.16
N LYS A 276 -24.24 -2.08 1.02
CA LYS A 276 -24.45 -0.64 1.16
C LYS A 276 -23.34 -0.05 1.99
N ARG A 277 -22.87 1.13 1.62
CA ARG A 277 -21.88 1.87 2.42
C ARG A 277 -22.45 3.20 2.83
N TYR A 278 -22.17 3.61 4.06
CA TYR A 278 -22.65 4.86 4.63
C TYR A 278 -21.51 5.62 5.29
N PHE A 279 -21.61 6.95 5.31
CA PHE A 279 -20.82 7.81 6.18
C PHE A 279 -21.26 7.65 7.64
N PHE A 280 -20.49 8.19 8.59
CA PHE A 280 -20.82 8.12 10.03
C PHE A 280 -22.15 8.80 10.40
N ASP A 281 -22.59 9.76 9.59
CA ASP A 281 -23.86 10.47 9.73
C ASP A 281 -25.05 9.74 9.05
N LYS A 282 -24.86 8.48 8.62
CA LYS A 282 -25.84 7.64 7.90
C LYS A 282 -26.20 8.15 6.51
N THR A 283 -25.42 9.07 5.93
CA THR A 283 -25.53 9.41 4.51
C THR A 283 -25.03 8.24 3.66
N LEU A 284 -25.84 7.77 2.71
CA LEU A 284 -25.49 6.67 1.80
C LEU A 284 -24.36 7.09 0.85
N ILE A 285 -23.37 6.23 0.67
CA ILE A 285 -22.20 6.42 -0.20
C ILE A 285 -22.37 5.61 -1.48
N SER A 286 -22.75 4.33 -1.35
CA SER A 286 -22.96 3.46 -2.50
C SER A 286 -23.91 2.30 -2.21
N GLU A 287 -24.50 1.80 -3.28
CA GLU A 287 -25.26 0.56 -3.36
C GLU A 287 -24.62 -0.34 -4.41
N GLU A 288 -24.22 -1.53 -4.00
CA GLU A 288 -23.46 -2.49 -4.78
C GLU A 288 -24.14 -3.85 -4.70
N TYR A 289 -24.08 -4.63 -5.78
CA TYR A 289 -24.78 -5.90 -5.85
C TYR A 289 -23.88 -6.97 -6.45
N TYR A 290 -23.83 -8.11 -5.76
CA TYR A 290 -23.00 -9.26 -6.10
C TYR A 290 -23.84 -10.53 -6.16
N ASP A 291 -23.51 -11.43 -7.07
CA ASP A 291 -24.11 -12.77 -7.09
C ASP A 291 -23.48 -13.71 -6.04
N GLN A 292 -23.83 -15.00 -6.08
CA GLN A 292 -23.33 -16.00 -5.15
C GLN A 292 -21.86 -16.39 -5.37
N ASP A 293 -21.30 -16.08 -6.54
CA ASP A 293 -19.91 -16.34 -6.90
C ASP A 293 -19.01 -15.11 -6.68
N GLY A 294 -19.60 -13.99 -6.30
CA GLY A 294 -18.95 -12.72 -6.03
C GLY A 294 -18.75 -11.83 -7.24
N LEU A 295 -19.43 -12.13 -8.35
CA LEU A 295 -19.40 -11.30 -9.55
C LEU A 295 -20.38 -10.13 -9.39
N LYS A 296 -19.98 -8.95 -9.88
CA LYS A 296 -20.84 -7.78 -9.90
C LYS A 296 -22.04 -8.01 -10.81
N THR A 297 -23.21 -7.63 -10.32
CA THR A 297 -24.48 -7.72 -11.05
C THR A 297 -25.36 -6.52 -10.73
N GLY A 298 -26.45 -6.31 -11.46
CA GLY A 298 -27.47 -5.31 -11.14
C GLY A 298 -27.03 -3.86 -11.34
N VAL A 299 -27.81 -2.94 -10.77
CA VAL A 299 -27.59 -1.49 -10.91
C VAL A 299 -26.83 -0.98 -9.69
N TRP A 300 -25.60 -0.58 -9.90
CA TRP A 300 -24.73 0.03 -8.91
C TRP A 300 -24.91 1.53 -8.90
N LYS A 301 -24.94 2.11 -7.69
CA LYS A 301 -25.11 3.56 -7.51
C LYS A 301 -24.06 4.09 -6.55
N ASP A 302 -23.48 5.22 -6.91
CA ASP A 302 -22.68 6.04 -5.99
C ASP A 302 -23.42 7.35 -5.72
N TYR A 303 -23.23 7.89 -4.52
CA TYR A 303 -23.91 9.09 -4.05
C TYR A 303 -22.89 10.15 -3.64
N GLU A 304 -23.19 11.41 -3.93
CA GLU A 304 -22.46 12.55 -3.38
C GLU A 304 -22.77 12.71 -1.88
N ARG A 305 -21.95 13.48 -1.15
CA ARG A 305 -22.21 13.79 0.27
C ARG A 305 -23.52 14.55 0.50
N SER A 306 -24.05 15.21 -0.53
CA SER A 306 -25.37 15.85 -0.50
C SER A 306 -26.53 14.85 -0.54
N GLY A 307 -26.26 13.57 -0.82
CA GLY A 307 -27.25 12.50 -0.97
C GLY A 307 -27.81 12.35 -2.39
N VAL A 308 -27.40 13.19 -3.34
CA VAL A 308 -27.80 13.03 -4.75
C VAL A 308 -26.94 11.95 -5.42
N VAL A 309 -27.52 11.24 -6.38
CA VAL A 309 -26.80 10.22 -7.17
C VAL A 309 -25.65 10.89 -7.91
N ALA A 310 -24.45 10.32 -7.80
CA ALA A 310 -23.24 10.71 -8.51
C ALA A 310 -23.00 9.81 -9.73
N SER A 311 -23.34 8.52 -9.63
CA SER A 311 -23.21 7.58 -10.76
C SER A 311 -24.25 6.47 -10.70
N GLU A 312 -24.66 6.00 -11.88
CA GLU A 312 -25.44 4.76 -12.05
C GLU A 312 -24.74 3.88 -13.08
N LYS A 313 -24.39 2.65 -12.73
CA LYS A 313 -23.71 1.68 -13.60
C LYS A 313 -24.44 0.35 -13.54
N ILE A 314 -24.57 -0.33 -14.66
CA ILE A 314 -25.23 -1.65 -14.69
C ILE A 314 -24.16 -2.69 -14.97
N TYR A 315 -24.14 -3.74 -14.16
CA TYR A 315 -23.20 -4.84 -14.29
C TYR A 315 -23.92 -6.15 -14.58
N VAL A 316 -23.29 -6.98 -15.43
CA VAL A 316 -23.64 -8.38 -15.63
C VAL A 316 -22.33 -9.17 -15.65
N ASN A 317 -22.13 -10.07 -14.69
CA ASN A 317 -20.93 -10.90 -14.55
C ASN A 317 -19.63 -10.08 -14.63
N ASP A 318 -19.48 -9.09 -13.75
CA ASP A 318 -18.36 -8.13 -13.67
C ASP A 318 -18.20 -7.14 -14.83
N LYS A 319 -18.99 -7.27 -15.90
CA LYS A 319 -18.90 -6.40 -17.08
C LYS A 319 -19.97 -5.33 -17.06
N LEU A 320 -19.60 -4.12 -17.47
CA LEU A 320 -20.57 -3.05 -17.71
C LEU A 320 -21.50 -3.44 -18.87
N GLU A 321 -22.80 -3.26 -18.66
CA GLU A 321 -23.84 -3.60 -19.61
C GLU A 321 -24.85 -2.45 -19.65
N GLY A 322 -25.51 -2.19 -20.78
CA GLY A 322 -26.52 -1.13 -20.87
C GLY A 322 -25.98 0.29 -20.63
N THR A 323 -26.82 1.20 -20.13
CA THR A 323 -26.48 2.62 -20.00
C THR A 323 -25.92 2.96 -18.61
N SER A 324 -24.66 3.38 -18.56
CA SER A 324 -24.08 4.05 -17.40
C SER A 324 -24.32 5.55 -17.46
N LYS A 325 -24.47 6.21 -16.30
CA LYS A 325 -24.70 7.65 -16.16
C LYS A 325 -23.82 8.22 -15.07
N GLU A 326 -23.36 9.45 -15.28
CA GLU A 326 -22.64 10.24 -14.27
C GLU A 326 -23.31 11.59 -14.07
N PHE A 327 -23.36 12.01 -12.82
CA PHE A 327 -24.03 13.23 -12.38
C PHE A 327 -23.07 14.08 -11.55
N ARG A 328 -23.33 15.38 -11.53
CA ARG A 328 -22.64 16.34 -10.67
C ARG A 328 -23.64 17.33 -10.12
N ASN A 329 -23.77 17.41 -8.80
CA ASN A 329 -24.79 18.22 -8.13
C ASN A 329 -26.22 17.94 -8.68
N GLY A 330 -26.50 16.68 -9.03
CA GLY A 330 -27.78 16.26 -9.64
C GLY A 330 -27.94 16.53 -11.14
N ILE A 331 -26.97 17.19 -11.79
CA ILE A 331 -26.98 17.44 -13.24
C ILE A 331 -26.33 16.25 -13.95
N LEU A 332 -27.00 15.65 -14.94
CA LEU A 332 -26.40 14.62 -15.79
C LEU A 332 -25.26 15.23 -16.61
N ILE A 333 -24.05 14.69 -16.47
CA ILE A 333 -22.85 15.18 -17.18
C ILE A 333 -22.34 14.18 -18.22
N GLU A 334 -22.65 12.90 -18.04
CA GLU A 334 -22.29 11.85 -19.00
C GLU A 334 -23.33 10.72 -19.01
N SER A 335 -23.57 10.14 -20.18
CA SER A 335 -24.32 8.90 -20.33
C SER A 335 -23.71 8.06 -21.45
N THR A 336 -23.31 6.82 -21.15
CA THR A 336 -22.59 5.96 -22.09
C THR A 336 -23.17 4.54 -22.12
N GLN A 337 -23.43 4.02 -23.32
CA GLN A 337 -23.89 2.64 -23.54
C GLN A 337 -22.73 1.65 -23.61
N TYR A 338 -22.89 0.54 -22.91
CA TYR A 338 -21.95 -0.57 -22.84
C TYR A 338 -22.61 -1.88 -23.26
N GLN A 339 -21.81 -2.76 -23.84
CA GLN A 339 -22.13 -4.16 -24.07
C GLN A 339 -20.88 -4.99 -23.82
N ASP A 340 -20.99 -6.02 -22.98
CA ASP A 340 -19.87 -6.90 -22.61
C ASP A 340 -18.64 -6.12 -22.09
N GLY A 341 -18.87 -5.05 -21.33
CA GLY A 341 -17.83 -4.22 -20.73
C GLY A 341 -17.19 -3.18 -21.66
N LYS A 342 -17.57 -3.15 -22.94
CA LYS A 342 -17.03 -2.22 -23.95
C LYS A 342 -18.07 -1.16 -24.29
N ARG A 343 -17.64 0.06 -24.63
CA ARG A 343 -18.57 1.08 -25.15
C ARG A 343 -19.14 0.59 -26.47
N ASN A 344 -20.46 0.44 -26.52
CA ASN A 344 -21.17 -0.05 -27.69
C ASN A 344 -22.54 0.63 -27.75
N GLY A 345 -22.72 1.51 -28.73
CA GLY A 345 -23.87 2.41 -28.82
C GLY A 345 -23.51 3.87 -28.54
N ILE A 346 -24.47 4.64 -28.05
CA ILE A 346 -24.35 6.10 -27.91
C ILE A 346 -23.71 6.49 -26.58
N SER A 347 -22.78 7.44 -26.64
CA SER A 347 -22.22 8.17 -25.50
C SER A 347 -22.56 9.66 -25.65
N LYS A 348 -22.99 10.30 -24.56
CA LYS A 348 -23.39 11.71 -24.50
C LYS A 348 -22.64 12.40 -23.38
N SER A 349 -22.13 13.60 -23.64
CA SER A 349 -21.61 14.50 -22.60
C SER A 349 -22.37 15.82 -22.60
N PHE A 350 -22.55 16.37 -21.41
CA PHE A 350 -23.38 17.54 -21.16
C PHE A 350 -22.58 18.62 -20.44
N ASP A 351 -23.01 19.87 -20.55
CA ASP A 351 -22.42 20.98 -19.81
C ASP A 351 -22.67 20.80 -18.29
N GLN A 352 -21.61 20.93 -17.50
CA GLN A 352 -21.66 20.65 -16.07
C GLN A 352 -22.48 21.67 -15.25
N LYS A 353 -22.84 22.82 -15.84
CA LYS A 353 -23.63 23.86 -15.19
C LYS A 353 -25.08 23.89 -15.67
N THR A 354 -25.30 23.68 -16.97
CA THR A 354 -26.62 23.82 -17.57
C THR A 354 -27.29 22.49 -17.93
N GLY A 355 -26.54 21.39 -18.01
CA GLY A 355 -27.05 20.09 -18.47
C GLY A 355 -27.34 20.04 -19.97
N VAL A 356 -26.93 21.06 -20.74
CA VAL A 356 -27.13 21.11 -22.21
C VAL A 356 -26.19 20.10 -22.88
N LEU A 357 -26.70 19.35 -23.86
CA LEU A 357 -25.92 18.38 -24.63
C LEU A 357 -24.78 19.07 -25.39
N LYS A 358 -23.55 18.60 -25.20
CA LYS A 358 -22.37 19.13 -25.88
C LYS A 358 -21.85 18.20 -26.95
N ILE A 359 -21.78 16.91 -26.65
CA ILE A 359 -21.18 15.91 -27.53
C ILE A 359 -22.05 14.65 -27.51
N GLU A 360 -22.27 14.07 -28.68
CA GLU A 360 -22.83 12.74 -28.87
C GLU A 360 -21.86 11.92 -29.73
N SER A 361 -21.43 10.76 -29.25
CA SER A 361 -20.52 9.86 -29.94
C SER A 361 -21.15 8.48 -30.11
N LEU A 362 -21.06 7.90 -31.31
CA LEU A 362 -21.41 6.50 -31.56
C LEU A 362 -20.16 5.63 -31.44
N TYR A 363 -20.24 4.58 -30.64
CA TYR A 363 -19.19 3.59 -30.42
C TYR A 363 -19.62 2.20 -30.89
N GLU A 364 -18.66 1.44 -31.40
CA GLU A 364 -18.78 0.01 -31.64
C GLU A 364 -17.53 -0.68 -31.07
N ASN A 365 -17.70 -1.50 -30.04
CA ASN A 365 -16.59 -2.19 -29.35
C ASN A 365 -15.42 -1.26 -28.98
N ASP A 366 -15.71 -0.16 -28.27
CA ASP A 366 -14.79 0.92 -27.88
C ASP A 366 -14.22 1.78 -29.02
N ILE A 367 -14.49 1.43 -30.27
CA ILE A 367 -14.07 2.21 -31.43
C ILE A 367 -15.14 3.25 -31.73
N ARG A 368 -14.78 4.53 -31.61
CA ARG A 368 -15.63 5.64 -32.00
C ARG A 368 -15.85 5.60 -33.52
N LYS A 369 -17.10 5.74 -33.97
CA LYS A 369 -17.51 5.70 -35.39
C LYS A 369 -17.95 7.06 -35.90
N ASN A 370 -18.66 7.81 -35.07
CA ASN A 370 -19.14 9.14 -35.38
C ASN A 370 -19.19 9.97 -34.10
N GLU A 371 -18.98 11.29 -34.22
CA GLU A 371 -19.11 12.24 -33.13
C GLU A 371 -19.77 13.52 -33.63
N LYS A 372 -20.77 14.00 -32.91
CA LYS A 372 -21.44 15.27 -33.14
C LYS A 372 -21.22 16.16 -31.95
N GLU A 373 -20.86 17.40 -32.21
CA GLU A 373 -20.80 18.45 -31.20
C GLU A 373 -21.87 19.50 -31.50
N TYR A 374 -22.50 20.02 -30.45
CA TYR A 374 -23.69 20.85 -30.54
C TYR A 374 -23.44 22.27 -30.02
N TYR A 375 -24.08 23.24 -30.66
CA TYR A 375 -24.24 24.58 -30.10
C TYR A 375 -25.13 24.53 -28.84
N PRO A 376 -25.07 25.55 -27.95
CA PRO A 376 -25.93 25.61 -26.77
C PRO A 376 -27.43 25.51 -27.06
N GLU A 377 -27.89 25.98 -28.23
CA GLU A 377 -29.27 25.86 -28.71
C GLU A 377 -29.65 24.47 -29.25
N GLY A 378 -28.68 23.55 -29.35
CA GLY A 378 -28.89 22.15 -29.73
C GLY A 378 -28.73 21.85 -31.23
N THR A 379 -28.35 22.82 -32.06
CA THR A 379 -27.99 22.57 -33.47
C THR A 379 -26.58 22.01 -33.58
N VAL A 380 -26.34 21.09 -34.52
CA VAL A 380 -25.00 20.48 -34.72
C VAL A 380 -24.06 21.54 -35.29
N TYR A 381 -22.92 21.76 -34.64
CA TYR A 381 -21.88 22.68 -35.15
C TYR A 381 -20.71 21.94 -35.79
N LYS A 382 -20.48 20.69 -35.37
CA LYS A 382 -19.38 19.87 -35.88
C LYS A 382 -19.77 18.41 -35.89
N GLU A 383 -19.41 17.72 -36.97
CA GLU A 383 -19.57 16.27 -37.10
C GLU A 383 -18.24 15.65 -37.53
N THR A 384 -17.86 14.54 -36.92
CA THR A 384 -16.61 13.83 -37.20
C THR A 384 -16.90 12.36 -37.48
N ASP A 385 -16.44 11.87 -38.63
CA ASP A 385 -16.49 10.46 -39.00
C ASP A 385 -15.15 9.79 -38.74
N PHE A 386 -15.19 8.55 -38.27
CA PHE A 386 -14.01 7.76 -37.94
C PHE A 386 -13.99 6.45 -38.74
N SER A 387 -12.79 5.99 -39.08
CA SER A 387 -12.54 4.72 -39.74
C SER A 387 -12.78 3.53 -38.79
N LYS A 388 -12.63 2.31 -39.35
CA LYS A 388 -12.74 1.07 -38.57
C LYS A 388 -11.73 0.95 -37.43
N ASP A 389 -10.58 1.63 -37.51
CA ASP A 389 -9.54 1.66 -36.48
C ASP A 389 -9.55 2.93 -35.63
N GLY A 390 -10.59 3.77 -35.75
CA GLY A 390 -10.78 4.96 -34.92
C GLY A 390 -9.97 6.19 -35.36
N ARG A 391 -9.36 6.17 -36.55
CA ARG A 391 -8.75 7.36 -37.15
C ARG A 391 -9.84 8.27 -37.73
N ARG A 392 -9.64 9.57 -37.62
CA ARG A 392 -10.54 10.58 -38.21
C ARG A 392 -10.48 10.49 -39.73
N MET A 393 -11.64 10.44 -40.37
CA MET A 393 -11.80 10.38 -41.83
C MET A 393 -12.37 11.66 -42.42
N ALA A 394 -13.34 12.26 -41.74
CA ALA A 394 -13.94 13.52 -42.15
C ALA A 394 -14.33 14.36 -40.95
N VAL A 395 -14.27 15.68 -41.09
CA VAL A 395 -14.84 16.64 -40.14
C VAL A 395 -15.64 17.67 -40.92
N ARG A 396 -16.92 17.80 -40.60
CA ARG A 396 -17.83 18.79 -41.16
C ARG A 396 -18.14 19.86 -40.13
N TYR A 397 -18.06 21.12 -40.52
CA TYR A 397 -18.47 22.24 -39.69
C TYR A 397 -19.74 22.85 -40.25
N PHE A 398 -20.64 23.27 -39.38
CA PHE A 398 -21.93 23.85 -39.75
C PHE A 398 -22.12 25.18 -39.04
N ASP A 399 -22.93 26.07 -39.63
CA ASP A 399 -23.42 27.25 -38.91
C ASP A 399 -24.60 26.90 -37.98
N ASN A 400 -25.10 27.89 -37.23
CA ASN A 400 -26.21 27.71 -36.29
C ASN A 400 -27.56 27.38 -36.97
N GLN A 401 -27.65 27.50 -38.30
CA GLN A 401 -28.80 27.06 -39.11
C GLN A 401 -28.55 25.69 -39.76
N LYS A 402 -27.47 24.99 -39.37
CA LYS A 402 -27.05 23.68 -39.89
C LYS A 402 -26.61 23.73 -41.37
N LYS A 403 -26.22 24.88 -41.89
CA LYS A 403 -25.62 24.99 -43.23
C LYS A 403 -24.16 24.58 -43.16
N LEU A 404 -23.72 23.72 -44.08
CA LEU A 404 -22.32 23.27 -44.16
C LEU A 404 -21.39 24.44 -44.50
N LEU A 405 -20.36 24.64 -43.66
CA LEU A 405 -19.31 25.64 -43.84
C LEU A 405 -18.10 25.04 -44.57
N CYS A 406 -17.65 23.86 -44.13
CA CYS A 406 -16.57 23.13 -44.78
C CYS A 406 -16.62 21.63 -44.43
N GLU A 407 -15.89 20.85 -45.22
CA GLU A 407 -15.61 19.43 -44.96
C GLU A 407 -14.11 19.18 -45.14
N ASN A 408 -13.45 18.81 -44.05
CA ASN A 408 -12.05 18.39 -44.04
C ASN A 408 -11.99 16.88 -44.18
N LYS A 409 -11.10 16.35 -45.03
CA LYS A 409 -10.97 14.90 -45.30
C LYS A 409 -9.56 14.40 -45.06
N TRP A 410 -9.46 13.15 -44.65
CA TRP A 410 -8.22 12.41 -44.47
C TRP A 410 -8.28 11.09 -45.25
N GLU A 411 -7.13 10.64 -45.74
CA GLU A 411 -6.95 9.27 -46.20
C GLU A 411 -7.00 8.27 -45.02
N LEU A 412 -7.13 6.97 -45.32
CA LEU A 412 -7.08 5.90 -44.31
C LEU A 412 -5.76 5.86 -43.52
N THR A 413 -4.68 6.36 -44.13
CA THR A 413 -3.35 6.53 -43.53
C THR A 413 -3.30 7.68 -42.51
N GLY A 414 -4.32 8.54 -42.48
CA GLY A 414 -4.35 9.76 -41.69
C GLY A 414 -3.77 11.00 -42.40
N THR A 415 -3.41 10.89 -43.68
CA THR A 415 -2.93 12.00 -44.49
C THR A 415 -4.08 12.98 -44.80
N PRO A 416 -3.96 14.28 -44.47
CA PRO A 416 -5.00 15.27 -44.81
C PRO A 416 -5.07 15.52 -46.33
N ILE A 417 -6.28 15.73 -46.84
CA ILE A 417 -6.55 15.98 -48.26
C ILE A 417 -7.01 17.43 -48.46
N GLY A 418 -6.33 18.16 -49.36
CA GLY A 418 -6.73 19.50 -49.81
C GLY A 418 -6.61 20.58 -48.74
N THR A 419 -7.53 21.55 -48.74
CA THR A 419 -7.56 22.65 -47.78
C THR A 419 -8.47 22.31 -46.60
N HIS A 420 -7.94 22.37 -45.39
CA HIS A 420 -8.70 22.15 -44.17
C HIS A 420 -9.03 23.47 -43.49
N LYS A 421 -10.30 23.66 -43.14
CA LYS A 421 -10.79 24.83 -42.41
C LYS A 421 -11.31 24.42 -41.04
N THR A 422 -10.98 25.18 -40.01
CA THR A 422 -11.49 24.97 -38.64
C THR A 422 -12.25 26.20 -38.21
N TYR A 423 -13.47 26.00 -37.69
CA TYR A 423 -14.30 27.08 -37.16
C TYR A 423 -14.37 27.00 -35.63
N ARG A 424 -14.45 28.16 -34.98
CA ARG A 424 -14.64 28.29 -33.53
C ARG A 424 -15.73 29.30 -33.21
N THR A 425 -16.22 29.23 -31.98
CA THR A 425 -17.23 30.15 -31.44
C THR A 425 -16.56 31.12 -30.48
N SER A 426 -16.78 32.42 -30.66
CA SER A 426 -16.26 33.47 -29.78
C SER A 426 -17.02 33.52 -28.45
N LYS A 427 -16.54 34.34 -27.50
CA LYS A 427 -17.24 34.60 -26.22
C LYS A 427 -18.64 35.22 -26.40
N GLU A 428 -18.89 35.87 -27.54
CA GLU A 428 -20.18 36.46 -27.91
C GLU A 428 -21.04 35.51 -28.75
N ASN A 429 -20.71 34.21 -28.78
CA ASN A 429 -21.36 33.20 -29.61
C ASN A 429 -21.30 33.46 -31.12
N LYS A 430 -20.34 34.26 -31.61
CA LYS A 430 -20.11 34.47 -33.04
C LYS A 430 -19.16 33.41 -33.58
N ILE A 431 -19.56 32.74 -34.66
CA ILE A 431 -18.74 31.77 -35.37
C ILE A 431 -17.73 32.51 -36.23
N TYR A 432 -16.47 32.09 -36.20
CA TYR A 432 -15.42 32.62 -37.06
C TYR A 432 -14.53 31.48 -37.56
N LEU A 433 -13.96 31.65 -38.76
CA LEU A 433 -12.89 30.80 -39.25
C LEU A 433 -11.69 31.02 -38.32
N ASP A 434 -11.11 29.99 -37.74
CA ASP A 434 -9.97 30.05 -36.82
C ASP A 434 -8.67 29.68 -37.55
N THR A 435 -8.72 28.62 -38.37
CA THR A 435 -7.59 28.21 -39.20
C THR A 435 -8.01 27.75 -40.59
N GLU A 436 -7.15 28.02 -41.56
CA GLU A 436 -7.21 27.44 -42.91
C GLU A 436 -5.81 26.93 -43.27
N ILE A 437 -5.68 25.64 -43.53
CA ILE A 437 -4.40 24.99 -43.80
C ILE A 437 -4.49 24.28 -45.14
N GLU A 438 -3.54 24.55 -46.02
CA GLU A 438 -3.42 23.89 -47.32
C GLU A 438 -2.32 22.84 -47.26
N TYR A 439 -2.61 21.65 -47.79
CA TYR A 439 -1.70 20.53 -47.83
C TYR A 439 -1.36 20.15 -49.27
N ASN A 440 -0.11 19.74 -49.50
CA ASN A 440 0.29 19.11 -50.76
C ASN A 440 -0.12 17.62 -50.83
N ASP A 441 0.15 16.97 -51.95
CA ASP A 441 -0.19 15.55 -52.19
C ASP A 441 0.48 14.56 -51.22
N LYS A 442 1.49 15.00 -50.47
CA LYS A 442 2.17 14.20 -49.43
C LYS A 442 1.61 14.47 -48.03
N GLY A 443 0.60 15.33 -47.90
CA GLY A 443 0.04 15.77 -46.62
C GLY A 443 0.91 16.77 -45.86
N GLU A 444 1.89 17.41 -46.52
CA GLU A 444 2.72 18.44 -45.90
C GLU A 444 2.02 19.80 -46.01
N GLN A 445 2.05 20.58 -44.93
CA GLN A 445 1.50 21.94 -44.94
C GLN A 445 2.31 22.84 -45.88
N ILE A 446 1.61 23.53 -46.77
CA ILE A 446 2.19 24.53 -47.67
C ILE A 446 1.69 25.94 -47.36
N VAL A 447 0.49 26.07 -46.80
CA VAL A 447 -0.06 27.34 -46.29
C VAL A 447 -0.72 27.10 -44.94
N ASN A 448 -0.52 28.02 -44.01
CA ASN A 448 -1.17 28.02 -42.71
C ASN A 448 -1.66 29.44 -42.40
N SER A 449 -2.97 29.61 -42.46
CA SER A 449 -3.69 30.84 -42.18
C SER A 449 -4.37 30.73 -40.83
N ASN A 450 -4.11 31.69 -39.94
CA ASN A 450 -4.75 31.80 -38.62
C ASN A 450 -5.57 33.08 -38.59
N TYR A 451 -6.76 33.00 -38.02
CA TYR A 451 -7.73 34.08 -38.02
C TYR A 451 -8.23 34.29 -36.60
N ASN A 452 -8.37 35.55 -36.20
CA ASN A 452 -8.88 35.94 -34.90
C ASN A 452 -10.37 36.29 -34.99
N ALA A 453 -11.08 36.18 -33.87
CA ALA A 453 -12.50 36.51 -33.79
C ALA A 453 -12.82 37.99 -34.13
N ASP A 454 -11.83 38.89 -34.04
CA ASP A 454 -11.95 40.31 -34.40
C ASP A 454 -11.66 40.60 -35.88
N GLY A 455 -11.45 39.56 -36.70
CA GLY A 455 -11.18 39.67 -38.14
C GLY A 455 -9.71 39.86 -38.52
N GLY A 456 -8.79 39.97 -37.55
CA GLY A 456 -7.35 39.94 -37.83
C GLY A 456 -6.90 38.56 -38.35
N TYR A 457 -5.83 38.50 -39.14
CA TYR A 457 -5.31 37.23 -39.66
C TYR A 457 -3.80 37.21 -39.86
N VAL A 458 -3.23 36.00 -39.91
CA VAL A 458 -1.84 35.72 -40.24
C VAL A 458 -1.78 34.57 -41.23
N ILE A 459 -1.29 34.82 -42.44
CA ILE A 459 -1.09 33.80 -43.48
C ILE A 459 0.40 33.51 -43.58
N LYS A 460 0.80 32.24 -43.46
CA LYS A 460 2.19 31.78 -43.54
C LYS A 460 2.34 30.75 -44.65
N HIS A 461 3.36 30.91 -45.49
CA HIS A 461 3.76 29.91 -46.47
C HIS A 461 4.87 29.03 -45.92
N LEU A 462 4.83 27.74 -46.24
CA LEU A 462 5.75 26.73 -45.76
C LEU A 462 6.33 25.91 -46.91
N LYS A 463 7.58 25.48 -46.74
CA LYS A 463 8.26 24.50 -47.59
C LYS A 463 9.06 23.56 -46.69
N ASN A 464 8.79 22.26 -46.78
CA ASN A 464 9.41 21.21 -45.95
C ASN A 464 9.33 21.54 -44.45
N GLY A 465 8.17 22.01 -43.99
CA GLY A 465 7.91 22.34 -42.58
C GLY A 465 8.56 23.63 -42.05
N LYS A 466 9.25 24.41 -42.90
CA LYS A 466 9.87 25.70 -42.53
C LYS A 466 9.11 26.86 -43.16
N TRP A 467 9.06 28.00 -42.47
CA TRP A 467 8.47 29.22 -43.06
C TRP A 467 9.30 29.63 -44.28
N HIS A 468 8.64 29.74 -45.42
CA HIS A 468 9.31 29.93 -46.70
C HIS A 468 8.35 30.63 -47.65
N GLY A 469 8.65 31.88 -47.99
CA GLY A 469 7.77 32.76 -48.77
C GLY A 469 7.26 33.95 -47.98
N LEU A 470 6.21 34.57 -48.51
CA LEU A 470 5.55 35.72 -47.91
C LEU A 470 4.73 35.29 -46.68
N THR A 471 4.81 36.07 -45.60
CA THR A 471 3.89 36.02 -44.47
C THR A 471 3.15 37.34 -44.42
N THR A 472 1.81 37.27 -44.38
CA THR A 472 0.94 38.46 -44.33
C THR A 472 0.27 38.51 -42.97
N VAL A 473 0.42 39.62 -42.26
CA VAL A 473 -0.20 39.87 -40.95
C VAL A 473 -1.15 41.04 -41.09
N TYR A 474 -2.45 40.81 -40.90
CA TYR A 474 -3.46 41.85 -40.87
C TYR A 474 -3.98 42.05 -39.44
N SER A 475 -3.93 43.29 -38.97
CA SER A 475 -4.50 43.71 -37.69
C SER A 475 -5.77 44.50 -37.95
N SER A 476 -6.92 43.95 -37.56
CA SER A 476 -8.21 44.63 -37.69
C SER A 476 -8.34 45.84 -36.75
N LYS A 477 -7.58 45.86 -35.64
CA LYS A 477 -7.59 46.98 -34.67
C LYS A 477 -6.95 48.25 -35.21
N THR A 478 -5.84 48.09 -35.94
CA THR A 478 -5.09 49.21 -36.54
C THR A 478 -5.42 49.40 -38.01
N ASN A 479 -6.17 48.45 -38.60
CA ASN A 479 -6.44 48.36 -40.03
C ASN A 479 -5.17 48.42 -40.89
N THR A 480 -4.14 47.70 -40.46
CA THR A 480 -2.82 47.67 -41.12
C THR A 480 -2.45 46.25 -41.54
N THR A 481 -1.78 46.14 -42.68
CA THR A 481 -1.20 44.90 -43.20
C THR A 481 0.32 45.00 -43.19
N GLU A 482 0.99 44.01 -42.59
CA GLU A 482 2.44 43.84 -42.65
C GLU A 482 2.79 42.64 -43.54
N GLU A 483 3.78 42.82 -44.41
CA GLU A 483 4.34 41.78 -45.27
C GLU A 483 5.76 41.43 -44.83
N ILE A 484 6.01 40.16 -44.56
CA ILE A 484 7.30 39.67 -44.07
C ILE A 484 7.75 38.49 -44.92
N TYR A 485 8.94 38.57 -45.52
CA TYR A 485 9.51 37.47 -46.30
C TYR A 485 10.37 36.57 -45.42
N TYR A 486 10.21 35.25 -45.59
CA TYR A 486 11.01 34.23 -44.91
C TYR A 486 11.69 33.30 -45.90
N PHE A 487 12.97 32.99 -45.67
CA PHE A 487 13.68 31.90 -46.33
C PHE A 487 14.13 30.88 -45.27
N GLN A 488 13.55 29.69 -45.28
CA GLN A 488 13.85 28.63 -44.31
C GLN A 488 13.75 29.08 -42.84
N SER A 489 12.69 29.81 -42.50
CA SER A 489 12.38 30.40 -41.19
C SER A 489 13.26 31.58 -40.76
N LYS A 490 14.14 32.10 -41.64
CA LYS A 490 14.86 33.36 -41.41
C LYS A 490 14.14 34.51 -42.12
N LYS A 491 13.91 35.61 -41.42
CA LYS A 491 13.36 36.85 -42.00
C LYS A 491 14.40 37.45 -42.96
N VAL A 492 13.98 37.81 -44.16
CA VAL A 492 14.80 38.37 -45.24
C VAL A 492 14.07 39.53 -45.91
N THR A 493 14.77 40.36 -46.68
CA THR A 493 14.10 41.32 -47.57
C THR A 493 13.47 40.60 -48.77
N LYS A 494 12.57 41.29 -49.49
CA LYS A 494 11.98 40.75 -50.72
C LYS A 494 13.06 40.45 -51.76
N GLU A 495 14.02 41.36 -51.95
CA GLU A 495 15.12 41.19 -52.91
C GLU A 495 16.03 40.02 -52.53
N GLU A 496 16.30 39.83 -51.24
CA GLU A 496 17.06 38.69 -50.73
C GLU A 496 16.33 37.38 -50.97
N PHE A 497 15.02 37.33 -50.70
CA PHE A 497 14.20 36.15 -50.95
C PHE A 497 14.21 35.77 -52.44
N GLU A 498 13.98 36.73 -53.34
CA GLU A 498 13.99 36.50 -54.80
C GLU A 498 15.34 36.01 -55.32
N LYS A 499 16.46 36.41 -54.69
CA LYS A 499 17.80 35.90 -55.01
C LYS A 499 18.04 34.48 -54.49
N LEU A 500 17.59 34.18 -53.27
CA LEU A 500 17.81 32.89 -52.60
C LEU A 500 16.87 31.79 -53.10
N ASN A 501 15.74 32.16 -53.71
CA ASN A 501 14.71 31.23 -54.20
C ASN A 501 14.84 30.88 -55.69
N LYS A 502 15.77 31.52 -56.42
CA LYS A 502 16.24 31.06 -57.73
C LYS A 502 17.16 29.85 -57.56
#